data_AF-A0A0T5XCM3-F1
#
_entry.id   AF-A0A0T5XCM3-F1
#
_cell.length_a   1.000
_cell.length_b   1.000
_cell.length_c   1.000
_cell.angle_alpha   90.00
_cell.angle_beta   90.00
_cell.angle_gamma   90.00
#
_symmetry.space_group_name_H-M   'P 1'
#
loop_
_entity.id
_entity.type
_entity.pdbx_description
1 polymer ?
#
loop_
_entity_poly.entity_id
_entity_poly.type
_entity_poly.pdbx_seq_one_letter_code
_entity_poly.pdbx_strand_id
1 'polypeptide(L)' 'MEKNKMKPMDVQIEIIIRTKRKTIALQVTDDAKLIVRAPFSLDDERIKEIVSK' A
#
# COMPACT_ATOMS: atom_id res chain seq x y z
N MET A 1 -14.90 -28.81 7.05
CA MET A 1 -15.15 -27.49 6.43
C MET A 1 -14.32 -26.48 7.19
N GLU A 2 -13.21 -26.02 6.63
CA GLU A 2 -12.56 -24.80 7.10
C GLU A 2 -12.17 -24.04 5.84
N LYS A 3 -12.93 -22.99 5.52
CA LYS A 3 -12.57 -22.09 4.44
C LYS A 3 -11.24 -21.49 4.86
N ASN A 4 -10.18 -21.79 4.12
CA ASN A 4 -8.87 -21.17 4.27
C ASN A 4 -9.06 -19.66 3.99
N LYS A 5 -9.45 -18.91 5.02
CA LYS A 5 -9.46 -17.46 5.00
C LYS A 5 -7.98 -17.07 4.95
N MET A 6 -7.45 -16.90 3.75
CA MET A 6 -6.43 -15.88 3.55
C MET A 6 -7.05 -14.61 4.11
N LYS A 7 -6.69 -14.27 5.35
CA LYS A 7 -6.90 -12.93 5.88
C LYS A 7 -6.31 -11.99 4.81
N PRO A 8 -7.01 -10.91 4.40
CA PRO A 8 -6.37 -9.92 3.54
C PRO A 8 -5.06 -9.61 4.23
N MET A 9 -3.96 -9.90 3.54
CA MET A 9 -2.62 -9.89 4.09
C MET A 9 -2.48 -8.60 4.90
N ASP A 10 -1.99 -8.67 6.14
CA ASP A 10 -1.65 -7.48 6.92
C ASP A 10 -0.48 -6.78 6.22
N VAL A 11 -0.71 -6.21 5.04
CA VAL A 11 0.30 -5.55 4.22
C VAL A 11 0.58 -4.23 4.90
N GLN A 12 1.59 -4.25 5.76
CA GLN A 12 2.05 -3.06 6.44
C GLN A 12 2.81 -2.19 5.44
N ILE A 13 2.34 -0.95 5.28
CA ILE A 13 3.06 0.06 4.51
C ILE A 13 4.28 0.44 5.34
N GLU A 14 5.47 0.13 4.84
CA GLU A 14 6.72 0.51 5.49
C GLU A 14 6.93 2.02 5.39
N ILE A 15 6.70 2.57 4.20
CA ILE A 15 6.95 3.98 3.94
C ILE A 15 6.04 4.53 2.83
N ILE A 16 5.60 5.76 3.02
CA ILE A 16 4.90 6.56 2.02
C ILE A 16 5.86 7.65 1.52
N ILE A 17 6.22 7.60 0.24
CA ILE A 17 7.05 8.60 -0.43
C ILE A 17 6.17 9.50 -1.29
N ARG A 18 6.11 10.78 -0.94
CA ARG A 18 5.35 11.79 -1.68
C ARG A 18 6.17 12.36 -2.84
N THR A 19 5.57 12.44 -4.03
CA THR A 19 6.25 12.87 -5.27
C THR A 19 5.32 13.66 -6.18
N LYS A 20 5.86 14.29 -7.23
CA LYS A 20 5.07 14.97 -8.29
C LYS A 20 4.35 13.99 -9.24
N ARG A 21 4.26 12.70 -8.91
CA ARG A 21 3.56 11.71 -9.73
C ARG A 21 2.06 12.03 -9.76
N LYS A 22 1.41 11.70 -10.88
CA LYS A 22 -0.05 11.81 -11.04
C LYS A 22 -0.79 10.59 -10.48
N THR A 23 -0.10 9.48 -10.29
CA THR A 23 -0.67 8.18 -9.89
C THR A 23 0.11 7.59 -8.71
N ILE A 24 -0.53 6.62 -8.04
CA ILE A 24 0.08 5.83 -6.97
C ILE A 24 0.88 4.69 -7.59
N ALA A 25 2.05 4.40 -7.03
CA ALA A 25 2.81 3.19 -7.34
C ALA A 25 3.03 2.37 -6.07
N LEU A 26 2.80 1.07 -6.17
CA LEU A 26 3.10 0.08 -5.13
C LEU A 26 4.39 -0.62 -5.52
N GLN A 27 5.37 -0.62 -4.62
CA GLN A 27 6.65 -1.29 -4.82
C GLN A 27 6.82 -2.30 -3.70
N VAL A 28 6.94 -3.58 -4.06
CA VAL A 28 7.29 -4.67 -3.15
C VAL A 28 8.79 -4.91 -3.28
N THR A 29 9.52 -4.88 -2.18
CA THR A 29 10.95 -5.20 -2.12
C THR A 29 11.17 -6.69 -1.91
N ASP A 30 12.41 -7.14 -2.06
CA ASP A 30 12.87 -8.51 -1.81
C ASP A 30 12.68 -8.96 -0.36
N ASP A 31 12.72 -8.04 0.61
CA ASP A 31 12.37 -8.27 2.02
C ASP A 31 10.87 -8.15 2.33
N ALA A 32 10.02 -8.23 1.30
CA ALA A 32 8.56 -8.20 1.39
C ALA A 32 7.98 -6.92 2.01
N LYS A 33 8.71 -5.80 1.98
CA LYS A 33 8.19 -4.49 2.41
C LYS A 33 7.38 -3.83 1.30
N LEU A 34 6.29 -3.16 1.69
CA LEU A 34 5.50 -2.32 0.80
C LEU A 34 5.94 -0.86 0.90
N ILE A 35 6.48 -0.35 -0.20
CA ILE A 35 6.76 1.07 -0.40
C ILE A 35 5.65 1.67 -1.26
N VAL A 36 4.97 2.69 -0.75
CA VAL A 36 3.94 3.41 -1.50
C VAL A 36 4.52 4.74 -1.99
N ARG A 37 4.47 4.98 -3.30
CA ARG A 37 4.79 6.29 -3.88
C ARG A 37 3.50 6.98 -4.29
N ALA A 38 3.22 8.16 -3.74
CA ALA A 38 1.95 8.83 -3.94
C ALA A 38 2.12 10.31 -4.36
N PRO A 39 1.10 10.90 -5.01
CA PRO A 39 1.05 12.34 -5.26
C PRO A 39 1.11 13.16 -3.96
N PHE A 40 1.65 14.37 -4.02
CA PHE A 40 1.58 15.34 -2.91
C PHE A 40 0.15 15.73 -2.52
N SER A 41 -0.78 15.69 -3.47
CA SER A 41 -2.17 16.10 -3.28
C SER A 41 -3.07 15.04 -2.64
N LEU A 42 -2.56 13.82 -2.45
CA LEU A 42 -3.32 12.72 -1.89
C LEU A 42 -3.05 12.65 -0.39
N ASP A 43 -4.03 12.40 0.46
CA ASP A 43 -3.81 12.21 1.91
C ASP A 43 -3.38 10.76 2.23
N ASP A 44 -3.05 10.50 3.50
CA ASP A 44 -2.62 9.17 3.96
C ASP A 44 -3.80 8.20 4.10
N GLU A 45 -4.99 8.68 4.46
CA GLU A 45 -6.19 7.85 4.64
C GLU A 45 -6.62 7.20 3.34
N ARG A 46 -6.65 7.99 2.26
CA ARG A 46 -6.99 7.51 0.92
C ARG A 46 -5.97 6.51 0.41
N ILE A 47 -4.69 6.66 0.76
CA ILE A 47 -3.66 5.67 0.45
C ILE A 47 -3.92 4.36 1.18
N LYS A 48 -4.19 4.42 2.48
CA LYS A 48 -4.48 3.22 3.28
C LYS A 48 -5.71 2.49 2.76
N GLU A 49 -6.76 3.23 2.36
CA GLU A 49 -7.95 2.63 1.75
C GLU A 49 -7.63 1.92 0.43
N ILE A 50 -6.76 2.50 -0.41
CA ILE A 50 -6.37 1.90 -1.69
C ILE A 50 -5.52 0.64 -1.48
N VAL A 51 -4.64 0.64 -0.50
CA VAL A 51 -3.77 -0.52 -0.19
C VAL A 51 -4.54 -1.63 0.53
N SER A 52 -5.55 -1.28 1.33
CA SER A 52 -6.36 -2.23 2.09
C SER A 52 -7.52 -2.86 1.30
N LYS A 53 -7.75 -2.44 0.05
CA LYS A 53 -8.74 -3.03 -0.85
C LYS A 53 -8.21 -4.28 -1.52
#